data_AF-A0A1V6VTF8-F1
#
_entry.id   AF-A0A1V6VTF8-F1
#
_cell.length_a   1.000
_cell.length_b   1.000
_cell.length_c   1.000
_cell.angle_alpha   90.00
_cell.angle_beta   90.00
_cell.angle_gamma   90.00
#
_symmetry.space_group_name_H-M   'P 1'
#
loop_
_entity.id
_entity.type
_entity.pdbx_description
1 polymer ?
#
loop_
_entity_poly.entity_id
_entity_poly.type
_entity_poly.pdbx_seq_one_letter_code
_entity_poly.pdbx_strand_id
1 'polypeptide(L)'
;MAVIANQTGHTADAADYSRIAKDYITQWQDLAIAKGTNPPRTTLSYGDPASHGLLYNLFADAQLGLNFVPQSVYQMQSDFYPTVANKYGVPLDTRHTYTKGDWECFAAAVSSVDTRAMFINDLATWINETPTNRALTDLYDTISGDHPQNTFVARPVMGGCFAPILVR
;
A
#
# COMPACT_ATOMS: atom_id res chain seq x y z
N MET A 1 0.46 -10.82 -15.59
CA MET A 1 0.88 -11.72 -16.68
C MET A 1 -0.06 -11.75 -17.88
N ALA A 2 -1.39 -11.73 -17.68
CA ALA A 2 -2.36 -11.74 -18.79
C ALA A 2 -2.10 -10.69 -19.89
N VAL A 3 -1.87 -9.43 -19.51
CA VAL A 3 -1.60 -8.34 -20.47
C VAL A 3 -0.33 -8.59 -21.28
N ILE A 4 0.75 -9.05 -20.63
CA ILE A 4 2.01 -9.37 -21.30
C ILE A 4 1.80 -10.52 -22.30
N ALA A 5 1.17 -11.61 -21.86
CA ALA A 5 0.87 -12.75 -22.73
C ALA A 5 0.06 -12.34 -23.96
N ASN A 6 -0.93 -11.46 -23.79
CA ASN A 6 -1.71 -10.94 -24.90
C ASN A 6 -0.84 -10.11 -25.87
N GLN A 7 0.04 -9.25 -25.35
CA GLN A 7 0.93 -8.42 -26.17
C GLN A 7 1.99 -9.24 -26.91
N THR A 8 2.39 -10.41 -26.39
CA THR A 8 3.37 -11.29 -27.02
C THR A 8 2.75 -12.40 -27.88
N GLY A 9 1.44 -12.32 -28.17
CA GLY A 9 0.75 -13.27 -29.05
C GLY A 9 0.30 -14.60 -28.40
N HIS A 10 0.42 -14.73 -27.07
CA HIS A 10 0.03 -15.90 -26.29
C HIS A 10 -1.39 -15.74 -25.76
N THR A 11 -2.38 -15.67 -26.66
CA THR A 11 -3.77 -15.30 -26.31
C THR A 11 -4.48 -16.34 -25.45
N ALA A 12 -4.15 -17.63 -25.61
CA ALA A 12 -4.68 -18.70 -24.76
C ALA A 12 -4.23 -18.53 -23.30
N ASP A 13 -2.93 -18.29 -23.08
CA ASP A 13 -2.38 -18.03 -21.74
C ASP A 13 -2.95 -16.73 -21.16
N ALA A 14 -3.12 -15.69 -21.98
CA ALA A 14 -3.73 -14.44 -21.56
C ALA A 14 -5.17 -14.64 -21.03
N ALA A 15 -5.96 -15.46 -21.71
CA ALA A 15 -7.32 -15.80 -21.30
C ALA A 15 -7.32 -16.60 -19.99
N ASP A 16 -6.43 -17.59 -19.85
CA ASP A 16 -6.34 -18.40 -18.65
C ASP A 16 -5.89 -17.58 -17.42
N TYR A 17 -4.85 -16.76 -17.57
CA TYR A 17 -4.39 -15.85 -16.52
C TYR A 17 -5.45 -14.84 -16.12
N SER A 18 -6.21 -14.30 -17.10
CA SER A 18 -7.30 -13.36 -16.81
C SER A 18 -8.43 -14.03 -16.03
N ARG A 19 -8.78 -15.27 -16.38
CA ARG A 19 -9.81 -16.06 -15.69
C ARG A 19 -9.39 -16.34 -14.25
N ILE A 20 -8.19 -16.89 -14.05
CA ILE A 20 -7.66 -17.19 -12.71
C ILE A 20 -7.60 -15.93 -11.85
N ALA A 21 -7.14 -14.81 -12.41
CA ALA A 21 -7.10 -13.55 -11.67
C ALA A 21 -8.51 -13.13 -11.21
N LYS A 22 -9.51 -13.14 -12.11
CA LYS A 22 -10.90 -12.79 -11.78
C LYS A 22 -11.51 -13.70 -10.70
N ASP A 23 -11.20 -14.99 -10.74
CA ASP A 23 -11.62 -15.94 -9.71
C ASP A 23 -10.98 -15.59 -8.36
N TYR A 24 -9.69 -15.23 -8.35
CA TYR A 24 -8.93 -14.94 -7.14
C TYR A 24 -9.26 -13.59 -6.51
N ILE A 25 -9.52 -12.53 -7.29
CA ILE A 25 -9.90 -11.23 -6.72
C ILE A 25 -11.27 -11.30 -6.05
N THR A 26 -12.18 -12.15 -6.55
CA THR A 26 -13.48 -12.41 -5.92
C THR A 26 -13.28 -13.10 -4.58
N GLN A 27 -12.52 -14.20 -4.56
CA GLN A 27 -12.22 -14.95 -3.33
C GLN A 27 -11.45 -14.10 -2.31
N TRP A 28 -10.48 -13.31 -2.77
CA TRP A 28 -9.70 -12.42 -1.92
C TRP A 28 -10.59 -11.37 -1.26
N GLN A 29 -11.52 -10.75 -1.98
CA GLN A 29 -12.44 -9.77 -1.37
C GLN A 29 -13.30 -10.39 -0.26
N ASP A 30 -13.71 -11.65 -0.40
CA ASP A 30 -14.52 -12.32 0.63
C ASP A 30 -13.71 -12.77 1.84
N LEU A 31 -12.48 -13.22 1.63
CA LEU A 31 -11.62 -13.73 2.71
C LEU A 31 -10.81 -12.63 3.42
N ALA A 32 -10.41 -11.60 2.68
CA ALA A 32 -9.48 -10.57 3.15
C ALA A 32 -10.17 -9.34 3.72
N ILE A 33 -11.43 -9.07 3.36
CA ILE A 33 -12.11 -7.84 3.82
C ILE A 33 -12.86 -8.13 5.12
N ALA A 34 -12.45 -7.47 6.20
CA ALA A 34 -13.15 -7.49 7.48
C ALA A 34 -14.40 -6.59 7.44
N LYS A 35 -15.44 -7.03 6.70
CA LYS A 35 -16.68 -6.27 6.44
C LYS A 35 -17.43 -5.81 7.71
N GLY A 36 -17.26 -6.51 8.83
CA GLY A 36 -17.89 -6.19 10.12
C GLY A 36 -17.12 -5.17 10.98
N THR A 37 -16.01 -4.63 10.49
CA THR A 37 -15.24 -3.59 11.19
C THR A 37 -15.68 -2.20 10.72
N ASN A 38 -15.45 -1.16 11.55
CA ASN A 38 -15.76 0.22 11.21
C ASN A 38 -14.53 1.13 11.41
N PRO A 39 -13.92 1.65 10.33
CA PRO A 39 -14.26 1.39 8.93
C PRO A 39 -13.86 -0.04 8.50
N PRO A 40 -14.53 -0.62 7.48
CA PRO A 40 -14.09 -1.86 6.87
C PRO A 40 -12.68 -1.72 6.30
N ARG A 41 -11.92 -2.82 6.29
CA ARG A 41 -10.53 -2.85 5.82
C ARG A 41 -10.10 -4.24 5.40
N THR A 42 -8.94 -4.35 4.75
CA THR A 42 -8.31 -5.66 4.53
C THR A 42 -7.50 -6.14 5.72
N THR A 43 -7.54 -7.44 5.98
CA THR A 43 -6.77 -8.17 6.99
C THR A 43 -5.41 -8.60 6.47
N LEU A 44 -4.39 -8.65 7.33
CA LEU A 44 -3.09 -9.25 6.99
C LEU A 44 -3.23 -10.77 6.80
N SER A 45 -4.02 -11.41 7.66
CA SER A 45 -4.24 -12.86 7.68
C SER A 45 -5.73 -13.15 7.59
N TYR A 46 -6.13 -14.06 6.70
CA TYR A 46 -7.54 -14.45 6.55
C TYR A 46 -8.09 -15.03 7.86
N GLY A 47 -9.31 -14.60 8.20
CA GLY A 47 -9.97 -15.02 9.44
C GLY A 47 -9.53 -14.27 10.69
N ASP A 48 -8.59 -13.33 10.59
CA ASP A 48 -8.20 -12.46 11.70
C ASP A 48 -8.69 -11.01 11.46
N PRO A 49 -9.90 -10.66 11.94
CA PRO A 49 -10.48 -9.34 11.76
C PRO A 49 -9.77 -8.24 12.59
N ALA A 50 -8.92 -8.61 13.55
CA ALA A 50 -8.11 -7.64 14.28
C ALA A 50 -6.91 -7.17 13.44
N SER A 51 -6.44 -8.00 12.51
CA SER A 51 -5.33 -7.67 11.64
C SER A 51 -5.67 -6.63 10.57
N HIS A 52 -4.64 -5.96 10.04
CA HIS A 52 -4.75 -5.06 8.90
C HIS A 52 -3.43 -4.96 8.14
N GLY A 53 -3.46 -4.39 6.94
CA GLY A 53 -2.26 -4.11 6.14
C GLY A 53 -2.41 -2.92 5.21
N LEU A 54 -1.28 -2.30 4.90
CA LEU A 54 -1.13 -1.25 3.88
C LEU A 54 -1.17 -1.89 2.49
N LEU A 55 -2.11 -1.47 1.63
CA LEU A 55 -2.28 -2.05 0.30
C LEU A 55 -1.53 -1.25 -0.78
N TYR A 56 -0.23 -1.07 -0.57
CA TYR A 56 0.64 -0.35 -1.51
C TYR A 56 0.65 -0.95 -2.93
N ASN A 57 0.37 -2.25 -3.08
CA ASN A 57 0.29 -2.92 -4.39
C ASN A 57 -0.86 -2.40 -5.29
N LEU A 58 -1.87 -1.72 -4.73
CA LEU A 58 -2.95 -1.11 -5.51
C LEU A 58 -2.45 -0.04 -6.48
N PHE A 59 -1.29 0.55 -6.19
CA PHE A 59 -0.62 1.48 -7.09
C PHE A 59 -0.33 0.87 -8.46
N ALA A 60 0.09 -0.40 -8.52
CA ALA A 60 0.43 -1.03 -9.80
C ALA A 60 -0.79 -1.21 -10.71
N ASP A 61 -1.96 -1.53 -10.14
CA ASP A 61 -3.21 -1.63 -10.89
C ASP A 61 -3.61 -0.28 -11.50
N ALA A 62 -3.53 0.80 -10.71
CA ALA A 62 -3.84 2.15 -11.14
C ALA A 62 -2.82 2.68 -12.16
N GLN A 63 -1.52 2.55 -11.89
CA GLN A 63 -0.44 3.06 -12.74
C GLN A 63 -0.44 2.41 -14.13
N LEU A 64 -0.79 1.12 -14.21
CA LEU A 64 -0.86 0.38 -15.46
C LEU A 64 -2.25 0.47 -16.13
N GLY A 65 -3.22 1.14 -15.50
CA GLY A 65 -4.59 1.29 -16.03
C GLY A 65 -5.30 -0.05 -16.23
N LEU A 66 -5.02 -1.03 -15.39
CA LEU A 66 -5.56 -2.39 -15.53
C LEU A 66 -7.04 -2.47 -15.16
N ASN A 67 -7.51 -1.55 -14.29
CA ASN A 67 -8.88 -1.50 -13.78
C ASN A 67 -9.35 -2.87 -13.23
N PHE A 68 -8.45 -3.59 -12.58
CA PHE A 68 -8.68 -4.96 -12.15
C PHE A 68 -9.20 -5.01 -10.71
N VAL A 69 -8.72 -4.13 -9.83
CA VAL A 69 -9.22 -4.06 -8.45
C VAL A 69 -10.44 -3.13 -8.40
N PRO A 70 -11.57 -3.54 -7.76
CA PRO A 70 -12.74 -2.68 -7.66
C PRO A 70 -12.46 -1.38 -6.90
N GLN A 71 -13.03 -0.26 -7.39
CA GLN A 71 -12.86 1.07 -6.77
C GLN A 71 -13.28 1.12 -5.29
N SER A 72 -14.24 0.29 -4.88
CA SER A 72 -14.66 0.18 -3.49
C SER A 72 -13.53 -0.25 -2.55
N VAL A 73 -12.56 -1.04 -3.02
CA VAL A 73 -11.39 -1.46 -2.24
C VAL A 73 -10.45 -0.29 -1.99
N TYR A 74 -10.23 0.55 -3.00
CA TYR A 74 -9.43 1.78 -2.88
C TYR A 74 -10.05 2.74 -1.86
N GLN A 75 -11.34 3.01 -2.00
CA GLN A 75 -12.06 3.92 -1.10
C GLN A 75 -12.04 3.40 0.34
N MET A 76 -12.39 2.12 0.52
CA MET A 76 -12.39 1.46 1.83
C MET A 76 -11.04 1.59 2.53
N GLN A 77 -9.95 1.27 1.84
CA GLN A 77 -8.62 1.38 2.45
C GLN A 77 -8.19 2.83 2.70
N SER A 78 -8.52 3.73 1.78
CA SER A 78 -8.26 5.16 1.95
C SER A 78 -8.96 5.74 3.19
N ASP A 79 -10.18 5.27 3.49
CA ASP A 79 -10.94 5.69 4.67
C ASP A 79 -10.41 5.05 5.96
N PHE A 80 -9.81 3.87 5.86
CA PHE A 80 -9.21 3.17 6.99
C PHE A 80 -7.87 3.79 7.45
N TYR A 81 -7.00 4.21 6.54
CA TYR A 81 -5.63 4.65 6.88
C TYR A 81 -5.55 5.73 7.97
N PRO A 82 -6.37 6.80 7.96
CA PRO A 82 -6.32 7.83 9.01
C PRO A 82 -6.64 7.30 10.42
N THR A 83 -7.32 6.16 10.53
CA THR A 83 -7.71 5.58 11.84
C THR A 83 -6.57 4.84 12.54
N VAL A 84 -5.49 4.55 11.82
CA VAL A 84 -4.32 3.80 12.32
C VAL A 84 -2.99 4.52 12.05
N ALA A 85 -3.03 5.75 11.55
CA ALA A 85 -1.85 6.58 11.37
C ALA A 85 -1.23 6.94 12.73
N ASN A 86 0.09 6.80 12.83
CA ASN A 86 0.91 7.31 13.91
C ASN A 86 1.60 8.61 13.47
N LYS A 87 2.45 9.17 14.34
CA LYS A 87 3.12 10.46 14.11
C LYS A 87 3.86 10.54 12.77
N TYR A 88 4.49 9.45 12.34
CA TYR A 88 5.36 9.42 11.16
C TYR A 88 4.81 8.56 10.01
N GLY A 89 3.54 8.14 10.08
CA GLY A 89 2.88 7.40 9.03
C GLY A 89 2.03 6.23 9.54
N VAL A 90 1.56 5.41 8.62
CA VAL A 90 0.74 4.22 8.86
C VAL A 90 1.63 2.98 8.94
N PRO A 91 1.51 2.16 10.00
CA PRO A 91 2.20 0.88 10.06
C PRO A 91 1.87 -0.01 8.86
N LEU A 92 2.88 -0.72 8.35
CA LEU A 92 2.73 -1.64 7.23
C LEU A 92 1.62 -2.67 7.47
N ASP A 93 1.55 -3.18 8.70
CA ASP A 93 0.54 -4.13 9.17
C ASP A 93 0.54 -4.20 10.70
N THR A 94 -0.28 -5.07 11.28
CA THR A 94 -0.46 -5.18 12.74
C THR A 94 0.70 -5.81 13.51
N ARG A 95 1.75 -6.31 12.87
CA ARG A 95 2.84 -7.01 13.58
C ARG A 95 3.83 -6.07 14.25
N HIS A 96 4.03 -4.89 13.67
CA HIS A 96 4.98 -3.89 14.12
C HIS A 96 4.49 -2.50 13.78
N THR A 97 5.02 -1.50 14.47
CA THR A 97 4.82 -0.08 14.18
C THR A 97 5.72 0.41 13.02
N TYR A 98 6.30 -0.50 12.24
CA TYR A 98 7.22 -0.16 11.15
C TYR A 98 6.44 0.20 9.89
N THR A 99 6.98 1.15 9.11
CA THR A 99 6.47 1.45 7.78
C THR A 99 7.61 1.54 6.75
N LYS A 100 7.21 1.62 5.49
CA LYS A 100 8.11 1.87 4.37
C LYS A 100 7.66 3.12 3.61
N GLY A 101 8.45 4.20 3.67
CA GLY A 101 8.09 5.48 3.07
C GLY A 101 7.77 5.41 1.56
N ASP A 102 8.48 4.55 0.81
CA ASP A 102 8.18 4.31 -0.61
C ASP A 102 6.80 3.63 -0.81
N TRP A 103 6.43 2.71 0.08
CA TRP A 103 5.14 2.01 0.03
C TRP A 103 3.99 2.88 0.52
N GLU A 104 4.24 3.74 1.50
CA GLU A 104 3.28 4.78 1.89
C GLU A 104 2.98 5.71 0.72
N CYS A 105 3.98 6.09 -0.06
CA CYS A 105 3.78 6.93 -1.24
C CYS A 105 2.98 6.21 -2.34
N PHE A 106 3.13 4.90 -2.49
CA PHE A 106 2.29 4.10 -3.38
C PHE A 106 0.83 4.05 -2.89
N ALA A 107 0.60 3.86 -1.59
CA ALA A 107 -0.75 3.91 -1.02
C ALA A 107 -1.36 5.31 -1.16
N ALA A 108 -0.59 6.36 -0.89
CA ALA A 108 -0.98 7.76 -1.02
C ALA A 108 -1.39 8.10 -2.46
N ALA A 109 -0.68 7.57 -3.46
CA ALA A 109 -0.94 7.85 -4.86
C ALA A 109 -2.37 7.47 -5.30
N VAL A 110 -2.94 6.42 -4.71
CA VAL A 110 -4.26 5.89 -5.05
C VAL A 110 -5.33 6.13 -3.97
N SER A 111 -5.00 6.93 -2.96
CA SER A 111 -5.92 7.32 -1.88
C SER A 111 -6.67 8.61 -2.21
N SER A 112 -7.67 8.95 -1.40
CA SER A 112 -8.36 10.24 -1.44
C SER A 112 -7.38 11.40 -1.26
N VAL A 113 -7.78 12.62 -1.64
CA VAL A 113 -6.93 13.82 -1.55
C VAL A 113 -6.43 14.04 -0.12
N ASP A 114 -7.31 13.90 0.87
CA ASP A 114 -6.98 14.15 2.28
C ASP A 114 -6.07 13.05 2.84
N THR A 115 -6.38 11.77 2.58
CA THR A 115 -5.53 10.65 3.01
C THR A 115 -4.16 10.70 2.34
N ARG A 116 -4.10 11.08 1.06
CA ARG A 116 -2.83 11.32 0.35
C ARG A 116 -2.03 12.43 1.01
N ALA A 117 -2.66 13.56 1.36
CA ALA A 117 -1.99 14.66 2.02
C ALA A 117 -1.43 14.25 3.39
N MET A 118 -2.19 13.44 4.16
CA MET A 118 -1.74 12.86 5.42
C MET A 118 -0.43 12.08 5.25
N PHE A 119 -0.39 11.07 4.36
CA PHE A 119 0.82 10.28 4.13
C PHE A 119 2.05 11.14 3.77
N ILE A 120 1.88 12.14 2.90
CA ILE A 120 2.99 13.01 2.48
C ILE A 120 3.45 13.92 3.63
N ASN A 121 2.51 14.45 4.42
CA ASN A 121 2.84 15.27 5.58
C ASN A 121 3.53 14.46 6.69
N ASP A 122 3.11 13.22 6.93
CA ASP A 122 3.71 12.34 7.93
C ASP A 122 5.16 11.99 7.57
N LEU A 123 5.41 11.66 6.29
CA LEU A 123 6.77 11.42 5.78
C LEU A 123 7.63 12.69 5.86
N ALA A 124 7.10 13.85 5.48
CA ALA A 124 7.81 15.13 5.59
C ALA A 124 8.14 15.47 7.05
N THR A 125 7.22 15.19 7.98
CA THR A 125 7.41 15.35 9.41
C THR A 125 8.55 14.45 9.90
N TRP A 126 8.56 13.18 9.49
CA TRP A 126 9.65 12.26 9.82
C TRP A 126 11.00 12.76 9.30
N ILE A 127 11.08 13.22 8.05
CA ILE A 127 12.33 13.76 7.48
C ILE A 127 12.87 14.93 8.30
N ASN A 128 11.98 15.78 8.83
CA ASN A 128 12.36 16.96 9.60
C ASN A 128 12.73 16.63 11.06
N GLU A 129 12.17 15.57 11.63
CA GLU A 129 12.27 15.26 13.06
C GLU A 129 13.02 13.95 13.37
N THR A 130 13.46 13.21 12.36
CA THR A 130 14.08 11.88 12.54
C THR A 130 15.24 11.95 13.54
N PRO A 131 15.29 11.04 14.53
CA PRO A 131 16.38 11.00 15.51
C PRO A 131 17.68 10.43 14.92
N THR A 132 17.63 9.94 13.69
CA THR A 132 18.74 9.23 13.05
C THR A 132 19.64 10.23 12.32
N ASN A 133 20.95 9.98 12.33
CA ASN A 133 21.94 10.77 11.58
C ASN A 133 22.36 10.08 10.27
N ARG A 134 21.50 9.21 9.74
CA ARG A 134 21.77 8.43 8.52
C ARG A 134 21.14 9.10 7.30
N ALA A 135 21.56 8.66 6.11
CA ALA A 135 20.90 9.05 4.87
C ALA A 135 19.45 8.53 4.83
N LEU A 136 18.61 9.15 3.98
CA LEU A 136 17.19 8.83 3.85
C LEU A 136 16.94 7.32 3.78
N THR A 137 16.13 6.81 4.70
CA THR A 137 15.72 5.42 4.79
C THR A 137 14.34 5.23 4.16
N ASP A 138 14.13 4.02 3.67
CA ASP A 138 12.86 3.50 3.22
C ASP A 138 12.17 2.63 4.29
N LEU A 139 12.73 2.49 5.49
CA LEU A 139 12.18 1.70 6.59
C LEU A 139 12.48 2.37 7.94
N TYR A 140 11.42 2.71 8.68
CA TYR A 140 11.48 3.37 9.98
C TYR A 140 10.27 3.01 10.85
N ASP A 141 10.36 3.27 12.16
CA ASP A 141 9.25 3.12 13.10
C ASP A 141 8.34 4.35 13.08
N THR A 142 7.03 4.14 12.93
CA THR A 142 6.04 5.22 12.76
C THR A 142 5.75 6.01 14.04
N ILE A 143 6.21 5.53 15.21
CA ILE A 143 6.03 6.20 16.50
C ILE A 143 7.33 6.90 16.91
N SER A 144 8.45 6.16 16.95
CA SER A 144 9.74 6.73 17.42
C SER A 144 10.50 7.46 16.32
N GLY A 145 10.27 7.13 15.05
CA GLY A 145 11.03 7.62 13.91
C GLY A 145 12.42 6.98 13.78
N ASP A 146 12.80 6.10 14.70
CA ASP A 146 14.08 5.40 14.68
C ASP A 146 14.03 4.18 13.74
N HIS A 147 15.20 3.60 13.48
CA HIS A 147 15.30 2.38 12.68
C HIS A 147 14.79 1.15 13.46
N PRO A 148 14.07 0.25 12.77
CA PRO A 148 13.94 -1.13 13.22
C PRO A 148 15.31 -1.80 13.36
N GLN A 149 15.34 -2.98 14.01
CA GLN A 149 16.55 -3.80 14.11
C GLN A 149 17.21 -4.07 12.73
N ASN A 150 16.39 -4.22 11.69
CA ASN A 150 16.87 -4.28 10.31
C ASN A 150 17.00 -2.85 9.75
N THR A 151 18.23 -2.40 9.55
CA THR A 151 18.51 -1.04 9.07
C THR A 151 18.60 -1.01 7.54
N PHE A 152 17.70 -0.26 6.90
CA PHE A 152 17.85 0.14 5.49
C PHE A 152 18.32 1.59 5.41
N VAL A 153 19.18 1.90 4.46
CA VAL A 153 19.78 3.24 4.31
C VAL A 153 20.04 3.49 2.82
N ALA A 154 19.71 4.69 2.34
CA ALA A 154 20.06 5.18 1.00
C ALA A 154 19.66 4.23 -0.15
N ARG A 155 18.53 3.52 -0.02
CA ARG A 155 18.04 2.63 -1.08
C ARG A 155 17.29 3.42 -2.15
N PRO A 156 17.51 3.13 -3.45
CA PRO A 156 16.88 3.87 -4.54
C PRO A 156 15.36 3.67 -4.63
N VAL A 157 14.80 2.72 -3.87
CA VAL A 157 13.34 2.47 -3.79
C VAL A 157 12.56 3.72 -3.33
N MET A 158 13.22 4.67 -2.64
CA MET A 158 12.62 5.97 -2.29
C MET A 158 12.24 6.83 -3.51
N GLY A 159 12.64 6.46 -4.73
CA GLY A 159 12.01 6.99 -5.94
C GLY A 159 10.49 6.78 -5.98
N GLY A 160 9.95 5.82 -5.21
CA GLY A 160 8.52 5.63 -5.00
C GLY A 160 7.78 6.87 -4.46
N CYS A 161 8.48 7.82 -3.84
CA CYS A 161 7.89 9.09 -3.40
C CYS A 161 7.32 9.95 -4.53
N PHE A 162 7.71 9.69 -5.79
CA PHE A 162 7.11 10.34 -6.95
C PHE A 162 5.81 9.67 -7.43
N ALA A 163 5.37 8.55 -6.86
CA ALA A 163 4.14 7.87 -7.29
C ALA A 163 2.89 8.75 -7.35
N PRO A 164 2.64 9.68 -6.39
CA PRO A 164 1.45 10.53 -6.43
C PRO A 164 1.33 11.45 -7.65
N ILE A 165 2.42 11.68 -8.40
CA ILE A 165 2.40 12.48 -9.63
C ILE A 165 2.32 11.63 -10.91
N LEU A 166 2.29 10.30 -10.80
CA LEU A 166 2.27 9.38 -11.93
C LEU A 166 0.88 8.84 -12.27
N VAL A 167 -0.01 8.78 -11.28
CA VAL A 167 -1.42 8.38 -11.43
C VAL A 167 -2.31 9.62 -11.48
N ARG A 168 -3.34 9.59 -12.34
CA ARG A 168 -4.32 10.67 -12.52
C ARG A 168 -5.71 10.19 -12.14
#